data_AF-A0A3A4R6J1-F1
#
_entry.id   AF-A0A3A4R6J1-F1
#
_cell.length_a   1.000
_cell.length_b   1.000
_cell.length_c   1.000
_cell.angle_alpha   90.00
_cell.angle_beta   90.00
_cell.angle_gamma   90.00
#
_symmetry.space_group_name_H-M   'P 1'
#
loop_
_entity.id
_entity.type
_entity.pdbx_description
1 polymer ?
#
loop_
_entity_poly.entity_id
_entity_poly.type
_entity_poly.pdbx_seq_one_letter_code
_entity_poly.pdbx_strand_id
1 'polypeptide(L)'
;MIVHSAIAFSDALCVKLGGVKSIADNHEDVITLLESIVAQSIDKTKAINHFKRIIEEKTKVSYLGELYTGKQTNDMWKRLNRFRKWAVEILER
;
A
#
# COMPACT_ATOMS: atom_id res chain seq x y z
N MET A 1 3.16 11.52 -5.08
CA MET A 1 3.94 11.10 -3.89
C MET A 1 3.23 10.03 -3.04
N ILE A 2 2.00 10.22 -2.56
CA ILE A 2 1.32 9.27 -1.64
C ILE A 2 1.31 7.82 -2.15
N VAL A 3 0.84 7.62 -3.38
CA VAL A 3 0.74 6.30 -4.02
C VAL A 3 2.10 5.61 -4.12
N HIS A 4 3.12 6.30 -4.64
CA HIS A 4 4.45 5.73 -4.79
C HIS A 4 5.09 5.36 -3.44
N SER A 5 4.87 6.16 -2.40
CA SER A 5 5.34 5.82 -1.06
C SER A 5 4.68 4.54 -0.53
N ALA A 6 3.38 4.37 -0.77
CA ALA A 6 2.67 3.15 -0.38
C ALA A 6 3.24 1.91 -1.10
N ILE A 7 3.51 2.02 -2.41
CA ILE A 7 4.16 0.95 -3.20
C ILE A 7 5.55 0.64 -2.64
N ALA A 8 6.36 1.67 -2.34
CA ALA A 8 7.71 1.46 -1.80
C ALA A 8 7.72 0.72 -0.46
N PHE A 9 6.79 1.03 0.45
CA PHE A 9 6.65 0.27 1.70
C PHE A 9 6.21 -1.18 1.46
N SER A 10 5.30 -1.41 0.50
CA SER A 10 4.90 -2.75 0.07
C SER A 10 6.09 -3.54 -0.47
N ASP A 11 6.87 -2.96 -1.37
CA ASP A 11 8.08 -3.58 -1.94
C ASP A 11 9.08 -3.95 -0.83
N ALA A 12 9.31 -3.04 0.12
CA ALA A 12 10.20 -3.30 1.25
C ALA A 12 9.73 -4.50 2.10
N LEU A 13 8.42 -4.61 2.37
CA LEU A 13 7.85 -5.75 3.09
C LEU A 13 8.00 -7.05 2.30
N CYS A 14 7.75 -7.02 0.98
CA CYS A 14 7.94 -8.19 0.12
C CYS A 14 9.39 -8.68 0.12
N VAL A 15 10.34 -7.76 0.00
CA VAL A 15 11.78 -8.09 0.02
C VAL A 15 12.17 -8.64 1.38
N LYS A 16 11.74 -8.01 2.48
CA LYS A 16 12.11 -8.45 3.83
C LYS A 16 11.55 -9.83 4.18
N LEU A 17 10.26 -10.06 3.91
CA LEU A 17 9.55 -11.26 4.39
C LEU A 17 9.63 -12.42 3.41
N GLY A 18 9.64 -12.14 2.11
CA GLY A 18 9.59 -13.16 1.07
C GLY A 18 10.84 -13.26 0.21
N GLY A 19 11.80 -12.33 0.34
CA GLY A 19 12.96 -12.27 -0.57
C GLY A 19 12.58 -12.00 -2.04
N VAL A 20 11.35 -11.52 -2.27
CA VAL A 20 10.77 -11.31 -3.59
C VAL A 20 10.29 -9.87 -3.74
N LYS A 21 10.18 -9.41 -4.97
CA LYS A 21 9.52 -8.15 -5.31
C LYS A 21 8.40 -8.44 -6.30
N SER A 22 7.25 -7.78 -6.15
CA SER A 22 6.26 -7.81 -7.22
C SER A 22 6.78 -7.04 -8.44
N ILE A 23 6.86 -7.73 -9.58
CA ILE A 23 7.32 -7.14 -10.85
C ILE A 23 6.12 -6.59 -11.64
N ALA A 24 4.91 -6.64 -11.08
CA ALA A 24 3.70 -6.42 -11.84
C ALA A 24 3.39 -4.92 -12.06
N ASP A 25 3.14 -4.56 -13.32
CA ASP A 25 2.37 -3.37 -13.71
C ASP A 25 0.95 -3.40 -13.11
N ASN A 26 0.48 -4.57 -12.65
CA ASN A 26 -0.79 -4.75 -11.98
C ASN A 26 -0.66 -4.63 -10.46
N HIS A 27 -1.32 -3.62 -9.90
CA HIS A 27 -1.22 -3.33 -8.48
C HIS A 27 -2.01 -4.28 -7.58
N GLU A 28 -2.94 -5.06 -8.13
CA GLU A 28 -3.62 -6.11 -7.36
C GLU A 28 -2.65 -7.25 -6.98
N ASP A 29 -1.66 -7.53 -7.84
CA ASP A 29 -0.71 -8.63 -7.61
C ASP A 29 0.15 -8.38 -6.36
N VAL A 30 0.51 -7.12 -6.08
CA VAL A 30 1.29 -6.80 -4.88
C VAL A 30 0.46 -6.92 -3.59
N ILE A 31 -0.86 -6.70 -3.67
CA ILE A 31 -1.78 -6.91 -2.54
C ILE A 31 -1.88 -8.40 -2.23
N THR A 32 -2.13 -9.23 -3.24
CA THR A 32 -2.19 -10.69 -3.06
C THR A 32 -0.87 -11.26 -2.54
N LEU A 33 0.26 -10.76 -3.06
CA LEU A 33 1.58 -11.15 -2.57
C LEU A 33 1.75 -10.79 -1.08
N LEU A 34 1.46 -9.56 -0.68
CA LEU A 34 1.51 -9.13 0.72
C LEU A 34 0.59 -9.98 1.61
N GLU A 35 -0.60 -10.32 1.14
CA GLU A 35 -1.53 -11.19 1.85
C GLU A 35 -0.96 -12.60 2.04
N SER A 36 -0.20 -13.12 1.08
CA SER A 36 0.39 -14.46 1.18
C SER A 36 1.61 -14.54 2.11
N ILE A 37 2.44 -13.51 2.16
CA ILE A 37 3.75 -13.55 2.87
C ILE A 37 3.67 -13.05 4.32
N VAL A 38 2.69 -12.21 4.65
CA VAL A 38 2.55 -11.66 6.01
C VAL A 38 1.65 -12.57 6.85
N ALA A 39 2.11 -12.94 8.05
CA ALA A 39 1.32 -13.73 8.99
C ALA A 39 -0.04 -13.08 9.29
N GLN A 40 -1.09 -13.90 9.37
CA GLN A 40 -2.46 -13.42 9.53
C GLN A 40 -2.65 -12.71 10.88
N SER A 41 -3.15 -11.49 10.86
CA SER A 41 -3.50 -10.70 12.04
C SER A 41 -4.57 -9.67 11.69
N ILE A 42 -5.27 -9.16 12.71
CA ILE A 42 -6.26 -8.10 12.48
C ILE A 42 -5.62 -6.80 11.97
N ASP A 43 -4.39 -6.52 12.40
CA ASP A 43 -3.63 -5.35 11.99
C ASP A 43 -3.17 -5.46 10.54
N LYS A 44 -2.76 -6.66 10.10
CA LYS A 44 -2.51 -6.96 8.68
C LYS A 44 -3.72 -6.62 7.83
N THR A 45 -4.91 -7.16 8.17
CA THR A 45 -6.13 -6.92 7.37
C THR A 45 -6.46 -5.43 7.27
N LYS A 46 -6.33 -4.68 8.36
CA LYS A 46 -6.55 -3.22 8.35
C LYS A 46 -5.52 -2.49 7.49
N ALA A 47 -4.25 -2.84 7.64
CA ALA A 47 -3.16 -2.20 6.90
C ALA A 47 -3.26 -2.46 5.40
N ILE A 48 -3.50 -3.71 4.99
CA ILE A 48 -3.70 -4.09 3.59
C ILE A 48 -4.92 -3.38 3.00
N ASN A 49 -6.03 -3.25 3.74
CA ASN A 49 -7.16 -2.46 3.30
C ASN A 49 -6.83 -0.97 3.11
N HIS A 50 -5.99 -0.38 3.95
CA HIS A 50 -5.53 1.00 3.73
C HIS A 50 -4.69 1.13 2.46
N PHE A 51 -3.78 0.18 2.23
CA PHE A 51 -2.96 0.12 1.02
C PHE A 51 -3.79 -0.06 -0.24
N LYS A 52 -4.71 -1.03 -0.27
CA LYS A 52 -5.63 -1.27 -1.39
C LYS A 52 -6.38 -0.01 -1.81
N ARG A 53 -6.94 0.72 -0.83
CA ARG A 53 -7.65 1.98 -1.08
C ARG A 53 -6.77 3.11 -1.64
N ILE A 54 -5.45 3.09 -1.39
CA ILE A 54 -4.52 4.07 -1.99
C ILE A 54 -4.20 3.67 -3.43
N ILE A 55 -4.04 2.38 -3.67
CA ILE A 55 -3.70 1.81 -4.97
C ILE A 55 -4.86 1.95 -5.97
N GLU A 56 -6.10 1.75 -5.54
CA GLU A 56 -7.31 2.00 -6.33
C GLU A 56 -7.34 3.44 -6.91
N GLU A 57 -6.74 4.40 -6.19
CA GLU A 57 -6.64 5.80 -6.64
C GLU A 57 -5.53 6.00 -7.70
N LYS A 58 -4.50 5.13 -7.77
CA LYS A 58 -3.46 5.23 -8.80
C LYS A 58 -4.05 5.14 -10.20
N THR A 59 -5.01 4.23 -10.39
CA THR A 59 -5.71 4.05 -11.67
C THR A 59 -6.53 5.29 -12.02
N LYS A 60 -7.14 5.95 -11.03
CA LYS A 60 -7.91 7.19 -11.27
C LYS A 60 -7.02 8.39 -11.57
N VAL A 61 -5.95 8.58 -10.80
CA VAL A 61 -4.97 9.67 -11.00
C VAL A 61 -4.28 9.54 -12.36
N SER A 62 -3.92 8.32 -12.76
CA SER A 62 -3.12 8.10 -13.97
C SER A 62 -3.94 8.19 -15.26
N TYR A 63 -5.25 7.92 -15.20
CA TYR A 63 -6.07 7.77 -16.42
C TYR A 63 -7.27 8.71 -16.52
N LEU A 64 -7.77 9.31 -15.43
CA LEU A 64 -9.03 10.07 -15.46
C LEU A 64 -8.88 11.59 -15.30
N GLY A 65 -7.68 12.10 -15.02
CA GLY A 65 -7.45 13.55 -14.91
C GLY A 65 -8.32 14.26 -13.85
N GLU A 66 -8.85 13.52 -12.88
CA GLU A 66 -9.79 14.06 -11.90
C GLU A 66 -9.12 15.01 -10.91
N LEU A 67 -9.82 16.12 -10.61
CA LEU A 67 -9.42 17.06 -9.58
C LEU A 67 -9.70 16.47 -8.19
N TYR A 68 -8.64 16.26 -7.40
CA TYR A 68 -8.76 15.85 -6.01
C TYR A 68 -9.15 17.03 -5.12
N THR A 69 -10.19 16.85 -4.31
CA THR A 69 -10.50 17.77 -3.22
C THR A 69 -9.45 17.68 -2.11
N GLY A 70 -9.30 18.75 -1.33
CA GLY A 70 -8.43 18.74 -0.14
C GLY A 70 -8.81 17.66 0.87
N LYS A 71 -10.12 17.35 0.98
CA LYS A 71 -10.62 16.24 1.83
C LYS A 71 -10.12 14.88 1.34
N GLN A 72 -10.25 14.58 0.05
CA GLN A 72 -9.74 13.33 -0.52
C GLN A 72 -8.24 13.19 -0.32
N THR A 73 -7.49 14.27 -0.57
CA THR A 73 -6.04 14.28 -0.35
C THR A 73 -5.67 14.00 1.12
N ASN A 74 -6.38 14.62 2.07
CA ASN A 74 -6.15 14.38 3.51
C ASN A 74 -6.47 12.94 3.91
N ASP A 75 -7.55 12.37 3.37
CA ASP A 75 -7.92 10.98 3.66
C ASP A 75 -6.91 9.98 3.07
N MET A 76 -6.34 10.27 1.89
CA MET A 76 -5.24 9.49 1.34
C MET A 76 -3.99 9.54 2.23
N TRP A 77 -3.64 10.72 2.76
CA TRP A 77 -2.53 10.86 3.71
C TRP A 77 -2.75 10.05 4.99
N LYS A 78 -3.95 10.08 5.57
CA LYS A 78 -4.29 9.28 6.75
C LYS A 78 -4.13 7.79 6.48
N ARG A 79 -4.59 7.31 5.32
CA ARG A 79 -4.43 5.90 4.91
C ARG A 79 -2.95 5.54 4.78
N LEU A 80 -2.16 6.37 4.11
CA LEU A 80 -0.73 6.15 3.95
C LEU A 80 -0.04 6.08 5.30
N ASN A 81 -0.31 7.02 6.21
CA ASN A 81 0.33 7.04 7.53
C ASN A 81 0.01 5.78 8.36
N ARG A 82 -1.23 5.29 8.30
CA ARG A 82 -1.63 4.05 8.98
C ARG A 82 -0.94 2.82 8.39
N PHE A 83 -0.90 2.72 7.06
CA PHE A 83 -0.19 1.63 6.39
C PHE A 83 1.31 1.68 6.66
N ARG A 84 1.93 2.86 6.52
CA ARG A 84 3.35 3.10 6.83
C ARG A 84 3.69 2.67 8.25
N LYS A 85 2.91 3.09 9.25
CA LYS A 85 3.19 2.77 10.66
C LYS A 85 3.30 1.25 10.84
N TRP A 86 2.31 0.52 10.34
CA TRP A 86 2.31 -0.94 10.38
C TRP A 86 3.48 -1.56 9.60
N ALA A 87 3.78 -1.04 8.40
CA ALA A 87 4.89 -1.53 7.60
C ALA A 87 6.23 -1.35 8.32
N VAL A 88 6.47 -0.17 8.89
CA VAL A 88 7.70 0.15 9.64
C VAL A 88 7.84 -0.75 10.87
N GLU A 89 6.77 -1.01 11.61
CA GLU A 89 6.79 -1.94 12.75
C GLU A 89 7.22 -3.36 12.38
N ILE A 90 6.99 -3.79 11.13
CA ILE A 90 7.49 -5.07 10.62
C ILE A 90 8.92 -4.93 10.10
N LEU A 91 9.24 -3.83 9.41
CA LEU A 91 10.55 -3.57 8.81
C LEU A 91 11.65 -3.34 9.84
N GLU A 92 11.33 -2.88 11.05
CA GLU A 92 12.31 -2.62 12.11
C GLU A 92 12.49 -3.79 13.10
N ARG A 93 11.69 -4.86 12.99
CA ARG A 93 11.86 -6.10 13.79
C ARG A 93 12.97 -7.01 13.28
#